data_AF-A0A1V0PU59-F1
#
_entry.id   AF-A0A1V0PU59-F1
#
_cell.length_a   1.000
_cell.length_b   1.000
_cell.length_c   1.000
_cell.angle_alpha   90.00
_cell.angle_beta   90.00
_cell.angle_gamma   90.00
#
_symmetry.space_group_name_H-M   'P 1'
#
loop_
_entity.id
_entity.type
_entity.pdbx_description
1 polymer ?
#
loop_
_entity_poly.entity_id
_entity_poly.type
_entity_poly.pdbx_seq_one_letter_code
_entity_poly.pdbx_strand_id
1 'polypeptide(L)'
;MITTVTAENFNGFLSFVFFLSVPLTAILGLVIRRLYRRAITRAMMESSGAPEAAFEVPDATRPNGGSVVFDISPLPRRPRYRTGLALRYLLSGLAYCLVLVVVMFVINDIAFLPVRFGVVLASFATAAIVMAAYVAGLRWYLILLFLVFWIWALTAIEPESNTLIGILALPALFLALLVGNPILRTTTLPLFLVAVALVVPLTVSLDILYYAMVAGVLDFLILYLPPMLSAVLYVLLALAVVLTIGIATALFAVRLIARATAGSSEFMMQHDVLWLFQTIWIVGLGWGENGPVVLLYLLAVAAYRIVLRLMRPSGDAADVNLLLRVFGQRRSQTRLARGLLLDWRADGPVMLIGAADLATETLDAPELAAFLNRRLARIFIGTPEDLASACNAGEARHGDGLFPMQDFYCRDNSWRPTVLTLMSRARRVLIDMRGFDPTKKGIQFEIDALAARVPAENITVVVDPDGIEPVQALFAKAWAAAGRSDGTDRITMRVA
;
A
#
# COMPACT_ATOMS: atom_id res chain seq x y z
N MET A 1 19.82 29.63 -27.89
CA MET A 1 18.85 28.76 -28.59
C MET A 1 18.80 27.46 -27.84
N ILE A 2 17.75 27.23 -27.05
CA ILE A 2 17.48 25.94 -26.42
C ILE A 2 17.12 25.01 -27.59
N THR A 3 17.98 24.05 -27.92
CA THR A 3 17.60 22.97 -28.84
C THR A 3 16.33 22.36 -28.27
N THR A 4 15.24 22.54 -29.00
CA THR A 4 13.95 21.92 -28.74
C THR A 4 14.20 20.45 -28.46
N VAL A 5 13.79 19.98 -27.28
CA VAL A 5 13.72 18.56 -26.98
C VAL A 5 12.93 17.92 -28.12
N THR A 6 13.60 17.20 -29.01
CA THR A 6 12.94 16.46 -30.09
C THR A 6 12.11 15.35 -29.46
N ALA A 7 11.00 14.96 -30.08
CA ALA A 7 10.14 13.89 -29.58
C ALA A 7 10.92 12.58 -29.33
N GLU A 8 11.90 12.28 -30.18
CA GLU A 8 12.81 11.13 -30.02
C GLU A 8 13.67 11.22 -28.75
N ASN A 9 14.25 12.39 -28.45
CA ASN A 9 15.05 12.60 -27.25
C ASN A 9 14.20 12.48 -25.97
N PHE A 10 12.96 12.94 -26.02
CA PHE A 10 12.05 12.85 -24.88
C PHE A 10 11.59 11.42 -24.59
N ASN A 11 11.31 10.63 -25.63
CA ASN A 11 10.91 9.23 -25.49
C ASN A 11 12.05 8.38 -24.92
N GLY A 12 13.29 8.65 -25.38
CA GLY A 12 14.51 8.05 -24.82
C GLY A 12 14.71 8.43 -23.35
N PHE A 13 14.52 9.70 -23.01
CA PHE A 13 14.57 10.21 -21.64
C PHE A 13 13.57 9.52 -20.71
N LEU A 14 12.29 9.46 -21.11
CA LEU A 14 11.25 8.81 -20.31
C LEU A 14 11.53 7.32 -20.09
N SER A 15 11.98 6.64 -21.15
CA SER A 15 12.39 5.23 -21.06
C SER A 15 13.56 5.04 -20.10
N PHE A 16 14.59 5.90 -20.19
CA PHE A 16 15.74 5.88 -19.28
C PHE A 16 15.32 6.10 -17.83
N VAL A 17 14.51 7.13 -17.56
CA VAL A 17 13.98 7.43 -16.22
C VAL A 17 13.25 6.21 -15.68
N PHE A 18 12.40 5.59 -16.49
CA PHE A 18 11.64 4.42 -16.11
C PHE A 18 12.55 3.24 -15.76
N PHE A 19 13.40 2.80 -16.69
CA PHE A 19 14.28 1.65 -16.49
C PHE A 19 15.29 1.84 -15.34
N LEU A 20 15.67 3.07 -15.02
CA LEU A 20 16.52 3.37 -13.86
C LEU A 20 15.72 3.43 -12.55
N SER A 21 14.51 4.02 -12.57
CA SER A 21 13.67 4.14 -11.38
C SER A 21 13.20 2.78 -10.88
N VAL A 22 12.93 1.83 -11.77
CA VAL A 22 12.54 0.45 -11.47
C VAL A 22 13.47 -0.26 -10.45
N PRO A 23 14.75 -0.53 -10.79
CA PRO A 23 15.65 -1.24 -9.89
C PRO A 23 15.99 -0.39 -8.67
N LEU A 24 16.10 0.93 -8.86
CA LEU A 24 16.34 1.87 -7.77
C LEU A 24 15.23 1.78 -6.71
N THR A 25 13.97 1.70 -7.14
CA THR A 25 12.83 1.52 -6.24
C THR A 25 12.90 0.20 -5.47
N ALA A 26 13.27 -0.90 -6.14
CA ALA A 26 13.42 -2.19 -5.48
C ALA A 26 14.53 -2.13 -4.41
N ILE A 27 15.66 -1.49 -4.71
CA ILE A 27 16.77 -1.30 -3.78
C ILE A 27 16.35 -0.40 -2.61
N LEU A 28 15.76 0.77 -2.88
CA LEU A 28 15.24 1.67 -1.83
C LEU A 28 14.21 0.97 -0.96
N GLY A 29 13.29 0.20 -1.55
CA GLY A 29 12.29 -0.57 -0.82
C GLY A 29 12.92 -1.53 0.18
N LEU A 30 13.96 -2.28 -0.23
CA LEU A 30 14.68 -3.19 0.65
C LEU A 30 15.42 -2.44 1.78
N VAL A 31 16.07 -1.31 1.47
CA VAL A 31 16.82 -0.51 2.45
C VAL A 31 15.87 0.15 3.44
N ILE A 32 14.87 0.88 2.96
CA ILE A 32 13.88 1.59 3.77
C ILE A 32 13.14 0.63 4.67
N ARG A 33 12.70 -0.53 4.16
CA ARG A 33 12.04 -1.55 4.97
C ARG A 33 12.91 -2.03 6.14
N ARG A 34 14.22 -2.23 5.91
CA ARG A 34 15.16 -2.62 6.97
C ARG A 34 15.34 -1.52 8.01
N LEU A 35 15.51 -0.27 7.58
CA LEU A 35 15.69 0.88 8.46
C LEU A 35 14.43 1.19 9.27
N TYR A 36 13.28 1.20 8.61
CA TYR A 36 11.97 1.40 9.21
C TYR A 36 11.67 0.32 10.25
N ARG A 37 11.91 -0.97 9.93
CA ARG A 37 11.75 -2.06 10.90
C ARG A 37 12.59 -1.85 12.16
N ARG A 38 13.87 -1.46 12.00
CA ARG A 38 14.75 -1.15 13.14
C ARG A 38 14.22 0.03 13.96
N ALA A 39 13.71 1.07 13.29
CA ALA A 39 13.16 2.24 13.95
C ALA A 39 11.89 1.92 14.75
N ILE A 40 10.96 1.15 14.18
CA ILE A 40 9.76 0.68 14.88
C ILE A 40 10.13 -0.17 16.08
N THR A 41 11.00 -1.18 15.92
CA THR A 41 11.42 -2.03 17.05
C THR A 41 12.05 -1.21 18.16
N ARG A 42 12.92 -0.24 17.83
CA ARG A 42 13.52 0.65 18.83
C ARG A 42 12.46 1.48 19.55
N ALA A 43 11.56 2.14 18.82
CA ALA A 43 10.52 2.99 19.39
C ALA A 43 9.51 2.20 20.25
N MET A 44 9.21 0.94 19.91
CA MET A 44 8.37 0.07 20.73
C MET A 44 9.02 -0.28 22.07
N MET A 45 10.35 -0.44 22.12
CA MET A 45 11.10 -0.75 23.35
C MET A 45 11.35 0.48 24.23
N GLU A 46 11.10 1.69 23.72
CA GLU A 46 11.20 2.91 24.51
C GLU A 46 9.96 3.05 25.39
N SER A 47 10.17 3.26 26.68
CA SER A 47 9.09 3.66 27.60
C SER A 47 8.49 5.00 27.18
N SER A 48 7.17 5.15 27.30
CA SER A 48 6.51 6.43 27.03
C SER A 48 6.79 7.52 28.06
N GLY A 49 7.33 7.14 29.24
CA GLY A 49 7.48 8.04 30.39
C GLY A 49 6.19 8.29 31.17
N ALA A 50 5.01 7.99 30.61
CA ALA A 50 3.74 8.04 31.33
C ALA A 50 3.49 6.73 32.09
N PRO A 51 3.06 6.76 33.37
CA PRO A 51 2.72 5.52 34.08
C PRO A 51 1.49 4.85 33.45
N GLU A 52 1.43 3.52 33.48
CA GLU A 52 0.29 2.76 32.93
C GLU A 52 -1.04 3.18 33.60
N ALA A 53 -1.00 3.58 34.87
CA ALA A 53 -2.15 4.09 35.62
C ALA A 53 -2.71 5.43 35.11
N ALA A 54 -1.97 6.16 34.26
CA ALA A 54 -2.48 7.39 33.65
C ALA A 54 -3.53 7.12 32.58
N PHE A 55 -3.61 5.89 32.07
CA PHE A 55 -4.61 5.53 31.07
C PHE A 55 -5.92 5.15 31.75
N GLU A 56 -7.00 5.83 31.38
CA GLU A 56 -8.35 5.42 31.75
C GLU A 56 -8.71 4.14 30.99
N VAL A 57 -8.69 3.02 31.69
CA VAL A 57 -9.07 1.72 31.15
C VAL A 57 -10.50 1.42 31.55
N PRO A 58 -11.39 1.11 30.59
CA PRO A 58 -12.75 0.68 30.91
C PRO A 58 -12.77 -0.56 31.81
N ASP A 59 -13.62 -0.53 32.83
CA ASP A 59 -13.81 -1.66 33.75
C ASP A 59 -14.29 -2.92 33.01
N ALA A 60 -14.05 -4.07 33.62
CA ALA A 60 -14.57 -5.33 33.11
C ALA A 60 -16.11 -5.36 33.25
N THR A 61 -16.81 -5.03 32.17
CA THR A 61 -18.27 -4.87 32.20
C THR A 61 -19.06 -6.19 32.09
N ARG A 62 -18.43 -7.28 31.64
CA ARG A 62 -19.13 -8.55 31.32
C ARG A 62 -18.24 -9.78 31.55
N PRO A 63 -18.17 -10.31 32.78
CA PRO A 63 -17.55 -11.61 32.97
C PRO A 63 -18.36 -12.66 32.22
N ASN A 64 -17.67 -13.46 31.42
CA ASN A 64 -18.20 -14.60 30.68
C ASN A 64 -18.58 -15.77 31.61
N GLY A 65 -19.09 -16.88 31.06
CA GLY A 65 -19.28 -18.12 31.82
C GLY A 65 -17.95 -18.73 32.28
N GLY A 66 -17.96 -19.59 33.30
CA GLY A 66 -16.77 -20.25 33.83
C GLY A 66 -16.23 -21.39 32.94
N SER A 67 -16.97 -21.75 31.89
CA SER A 67 -16.59 -22.78 30.92
C SER A 67 -16.84 -22.32 29.48
N VAL A 68 -16.11 -22.90 28.52
CA VAL A 68 -16.18 -22.54 27.10
C VAL A 68 -16.20 -23.77 26.20
N VAL A 69 -17.05 -23.73 25.18
CA VAL A 69 -17.16 -24.75 24.13
C VAL A 69 -16.82 -24.11 22.79
N PHE A 70 -16.11 -24.85 21.95
CA PHE A 70 -15.69 -24.37 20.63
C PHE A 70 -16.57 -24.97 19.53
N ASP A 71 -17.13 -24.10 18.70
CA ASP A 71 -17.71 -24.49 17.41
C ASP A 71 -16.59 -24.47 16.35
N ILE A 72 -16.07 -25.66 16.04
CA ILE A 72 -14.95 -25.82 15.12
C ILE A 72 -15.48 -25.95 13.70
N SER A 73 -15.06 -25.02 12.84
CA SER A 73 -15.45 -25.02 11.43
C SER A 73 -14.28 -24.61 10.54
N PRO A 74 -14.24 -25.06 9.27
CA PRO A 74 -13.18 -24.63 8.36
C PRO A 74 -13.28 -23.12 8.09
N LEU A 75 -12.12 -22.49 7.88
CA LEU A 75 -12.08 -21.09 7.47
C LEU A 75 -12.59 -20.94 6.02
N PRO A 76 -13.51 -20.00 5.72
CA PRO A 76 -14.01 -19.80 4.37
C PRO A 76 -12.88 -19.48 3.38
N ARG A 77 -12.80 -20.25 2.30
CA ARG A 77 -11.69 -20.18 1.32
C ARG A 77 -11.70 -18.93 0.43
N ARG A 78 -12.84 -18.23 0.30
CA ARG A 78 -12.96 -17.06 -0.58
C ARG A 78 -13.75 -15.92 0.08
N PRO A 79 -13.16 -14.71 0.21
CA PRO A 79 -13.89 -13.56 0.71
C PRO A 79 -14.95 -13.11 -0.30
N ARG A 80 -16.14 -12.78 0.20
CA ARG A 80 -17.30 -12.41 -0.62
C ARG A 80 -17.10 -11.06 -1.30
N TYR A 81 -16.46 -10.11 -0.62
CA TYR A 81 -16.28 -8.75 -1.15
C TYR A 81 -15.18 -8.61 -2.21
N ARG A 82 -14.34 -9.62 -2.36
CA ARG A 82 -13.15 -9.56 -3.22
C ARG A 82 -13.50 -9.38 -4.70
N THR A 83 -14.47 -10.14 -5.18
CA THR A 83 -14.91 -10.07 -6.59
C THR A 83 -15.62 -8.75 -6.88
N GLY A 84 -16.47 -8.29 -5.96
CA GLY A 84 -17.14 -6.99 -6.07
C GLY A 84 -16.13 -5.83 -6.14
N LEU A 85 -15.12 -5.85 -5.26
CA LEU A 85 -14.06 -4.84 -5.28
C LEU A 85 -13.23 -4.89 -6.57
N ALA A 86 -12.85 -6.10 -7.02
CA ALA A 86 -12.12 -6.28 -8.28
C ALA A 86 -12.91 -5.75 -9.48
N LEU A 87 -14.22 -5.98 -9.52
CA LEU A 87 -15.10 -5.47 -10.58
C LEU A 87 -15.17 -3.95 -10.59
N ARG A 88 -15.23 -3.29 -9.42
CA ARG A 88 -15.20 -1.82 -9.35
C ARG A 88 -13.91 -1.25 -9.91
N TYR A 89 -12.77 -1.84 -9.55
CA TYR A 89 -11.47 -1.41 -10.07
C TYR A 89 -11.34 -1.68 -11.57
N LEU A 90 -11.87 -2.80 -12.06
CA LEU A 90 -11.92 -3.10 -13.49
C LEU A 90 -12.73 -2.04 -14.25
N LEU A 91 -13.98 -1.78 -13.81
CA LEU A 91 -14.89 -0.86 -14.50
C LEU A 91 -14.37 0.59 -14.46
N SER A 92 -13.85 1.04 -13.32
CA SER A 92 -13.23 2.37 -13.21
C SER A 92 -11.96 2.49 -14.06
N GLY A 93 -11.14 1.44 -14.12
CA GLY A 93 -9.97 1.39 -15.00
C GLY A 93 -10.35 1.38 -16.49
N LEU A 94 -11.38 0.64 -16.89
CA LEU A 94 -11.88 0.64 -18.26
C LEU A 94 -12.43 2.01 -18.65
N ALA A 95 -13.09 2.73 -17.74
CA ALA A 95 -13.54 4.10 -17.97
C ALA A 95 -12.36 5.06 -18.20
N TYR A 96 -11.28 4.94 -17.42
CA TYR A 96 -10.04 5.66 -17.67
C TYR A 96 -9.51 5.37 -19.08
N CYS A 97 -9.36 4.09 -19.44
CA CYS A 97 -8.81 3.69 -20.73
C CYS A 97 -9.65 4.20 -21.90
N LEU A 98 -10.98 4.12 -21.78
CA LEU A 98 -11.89 4.61 -22.81
C LEU A 98 -11.72 6.12 -23.04
N VAL A 99 -11.79 6.93 -21.98
CA VAL A 99 -11.65 8.38 -22.09
C VAL A 99 -10.26 8.76 -22.60
N LEU A 100 -9.22 8.09 -22.10
CA LEU A 100 -7.84 8.30 -22.54
C LEU A 100 -7.69 8.06 -24.05
N VAL A 101 -8.18 6.93 -24.56
CA VAL A 101 -8.05 6.59 -26.00
C VAL A 101 -8.89 7.51 -26.87
N VAL A 102 -10.09 7.89 -26.44
CA VAL A 102 -10.92 8.87 -27.16
C VAL A 102 -10.18 10.21 -27.26
N VAL A 103 -9.66 10.72 -26.14
CA VAL A 103 -8.88 11.98 -26.14
C VAL A 103 -7.63 11.85 -27.01
N MET A 104 -6.96 10.69 -26.98
CA MET A 104 -5.76 10.45 -27.80
C MET A 104 -6.07 10.48 -29.30
N PHE A 105 -7.18 9.87 -29.73
CA PHE A 105 -7.58 9.89 -31.14
C PHE A 105 -7.95 11.31 -31.60
N VAL A 106 -8.61 12.08 -30.74
CA VAL A 106 -8.99 13.48 -31.02
C VAL A 106 -7.76 14.39 -31.11
N ILE A 107 -6.83 14.31 -30.16
CA ILE A 107 -5.65 15.18 -30.12
C ILE A 107 -4.73 14.91 -31.30
N ASN A 108 -4.51 13.64 -31.65
CA ASN A 108 -3.57 13.24 -32.69
C ASN A 108 -4.20 13.09 -34.08
N ASP A 109 -5.46 13.53 -34.25
CA ASP A 109 -6.23 13.42 -35.50
C ASP A 109 -6.19 12.02 -36.13
N ILE A 110 -6.31 10.98 -35.29
CA ILE A 110 -6.20 9.59 -35.72
C ILE A 110 -7.56 9.16 -36.29
N ALA A 111 -7.57 8.79 -37.57
CA ALA A 111 -8.76 8.24 -38.22
C ALA A 111 -9.34 7.04 -37.44
N PHE A 112 -10.64 7.10 -37.15
CA PHE A 112 -11.33 6.04 -36.43
C PHE A 112 -11.46 4.78 -37.29
N LEU A 113 -10.65 3.78 -36.99
CA LEU A 113 -10.76 2.42 -37.50
C LEU A 113 -11.13 1.51 -36.32
N PRO A 114 -12.25 0.77 -36.38
CA PRO A 114 -12.72 -0.03 -35.24
C PRO A 114 -11.67 -1.01 -34.69
N VAL A 115 -10.89 -1.64 -35.57
CA VAL A 115 -9.82 -2.56 -35.19
C VAL A 115 -8.70 -1.83 -34.45
N ARG A 116 -8.18 -0.74 -35.02
CA ARG A 116 -7.12 0.08 -34.40
C ARG A 116 -7.55 0.65 -33.06
N PHE A 117 -8.76 1.21 -32.98
CA PHE A 117 -9.31 1.72 -31.72
C PHE A 117 -9.42 0.60 -30.68
N GLY A 118 -9.92 -0.57 -31.08
CA GLY A 118 -10.01 -1.75 -30.22
C GLY A 118 -8.66 -2.23 -29.69
N VAL A 119 -7.63 -2.30 -30.55
CA VAL A 119 -6.27 -2.74 -30.17
C VAL A 119 -5.61 -1.76 -29.20
N VAL A 120 -5.73 -0.46 -29.46
CA VAL A 120 -5.19 0.58 -28.57
C VAL A 120 -5.92 0.56 -27.23
N LEU A 121 -7.26 0.51 -27.24
CA LEU A 121 -8.06 0.40 -26.01
C LEU A 121 -7.69 -0.87 -25.22
N ALA A 122 -7.53 -2.01 -25.89
CA ALA A 122 -7.13 -3.26 -25.29
C ALA A 122 -5.72 -3.20 -24.66
N SER A 123 -4.80 -2.43 -25.25
CA SER A 123 -3.45 -2.20 -24.74
C SER A 123 -3.46 -1.40 -23.44
N PHE A 124 -4.26 -0.32 -23.36
CA PHE A 124 -4.41 0.43 -22.11
C PHE A 124 -5.22 -0.33 -21.06
N ALA A 125 -6.25 -1.07 -21.48
CA ALA A 125 -7.09 -1.88 -20.59
C ALA A 125 -6.29 -3.00 -19.89
N THR A 126 -5.14 -3.40 -20.44
CA THR A 126 -4.24 -4.38 -19.84
C THR A 126 -3.89 -4.04 -18.40
N ALA A 127 -3.58 -2.78 -18.08
CA ALA A 127 -3.26 -2.35 -16.73
C ALA A 127 -4.47 -2.51 -15.78
N ALA A 128 -5.68 -2.17 -16.25
CA ALA A 128 -6.91 -2.36 -15.47
C ALA A 128 -7.19 -3.85 -15.19
N ILE A 129 -6.98 -4.72 -16.18
CA ILE A 129 -7.17 -6.17 -16.07
C ILE A 129 -6.17 -6.77 -15.08
N VAL A 130 -4.88 -6.43 -15.20
CA VAL A 130 -3.82 -6.88 -14.28
C VAL A 130 -4.18 -6.53 -12.84
N MET A 131 -4.61 -5.29 -12.60
CA MET A 131 -4.96 -4.83 -11.26
C MET A 131 -6.25 -5.46 -10.73
N ALA A 132 -7.28 -5.65 -11.56
CA ALA A 132 -8.49 -6.34 -11.18
C ALA A 132 -8.21 -7.82 -10.84
N ALA A 133 -7.41 -8.52 -11.64
CA ALA A 133 -6.97 -9.88 -11.39
C ALA A 133 -6.19 -9.97 -10.07
N TYR A 134 -5.36 -8.97 -9.80
CA TYR A 134 -4.63 -8.85 -8.55
C TYR A 134 -5.55 -8.74 -7.33
N VAL A 135 -6.52 -7.81 -7.37
CA VAL A 135 -7.52 -7.64 -6.30
C VAL A 135 -8.34 -8.91 -6.12
N ALA A 136 -8.72 -9.58 -7.22
CA ALA A 136 -9.42 -10.87 -7.21
C ALA A 136 -8.61 -12.01 -6.57
N GLY A 137 -7.30 -11.82 -6.33
CA GLY A 137 -6.44 -12.79 -5.66
C GLY A 137 -5.86 -13.85 -6.60
N LEU A 138 -5.80 -13.57 -7.91
CA LEU A 138 -5.10 -14.44 -8.84
C LEU A 138 -3.60 -14.48 -8.50
N ARG A 139 -2.98 -15.64 -8.74
CA ARG A 139 -1.53 -15.81 -8.48
C ARG A 139 -0.75 -14.96 -9.48
N TRP A 140 0.21 -14.17 -9.00
CA TRP A 140 0.96 -13.20 -9.82
C TRP A 140 1.61 -13.80 -11.08
N TYR A 141 2.10 -15.05 -11.01
CA TYR A 141 2.70 -15.72 -12.17
C TYR A 141 1.68 -16.06 -13.26
N LEU A 142 0.41 -16.31 -12.91
CA LEU A 142 -0.66 -16.50 -13.88
C LEU A 142 -1.01 -15.18 -14.57
N ILE A 143 -0.97 -14.08 -13.81
CA ILE A 143 -1.17 -12.72 -14.35
C ILE A 143 -0.06 -12.40 -15.35
N LEU A 144 1.19 -12.71 -15.03
CA LEU A 144 2.31 -12.52 -15.95
C LEU A 144 2.20 -13.38 -17.20
N LEU A 145 1.84 -14.67 -17.06
CA LEU A 145 1.65 -15.55 -18.22
C LEU A 145 0.55 -15.02 -19.14
N PHE A 146 -0.59 -14.64 -18.58
CA PHE A 146 -1.68 -14.01 -19.32
C PHE A 146 -1.22 -12.74 -20.02
N LEU A 147 -0.45 -11.89 -19.33
CA LEU A 147 0.02 -10.63 -19.85
C LEU A 147 0.99 -10.80 -21.03
N VAL A 148 1.94 -11.73 -20.93
CA VAL A 148 2.87 -12.05 -22.02
C VAL A 148 2.09 -12.54 -23.24
N PHE A 149 1.14 -13.45 -23.03
CA PHE A 149 0.27 -13.93 -24.10
C PHE A 149 -0.60 -12.83 -24.71
N TRP A 150 -1.16 -11.95 -23.87
CA TRP A 150 -2.00 -10.83 -24.30
C TRP A 150 -1.22 -9.83 -25.16
N ILE A 151 -0.01 -9.47 -24.75
CA ILE A 151 0.87 -8.59 -25.52
C ILE A 151 1.20 -9.24 -26.86
N TRP A 152 1.59 -10.52 -26.86
CA TRP A 152 1.87 -11.25 -28.09
C TRP A 152 0.66 -11.28 -29.03
N ALA A 153 -0.54 -11.54 -28.51
CA ALA A 153 -1.77 -11.54 -29.30
C ALA A 153 -2.07 -10.17 -29.91
N LEU A 154 -1.94 -9.08 -29.15
CA LEU A 154 -2.13 -7.72 -29.67
C LEU A 154 -1.12 -7.38 -30.77
N THR A 155 0.16 -7.77 -30.61
CA THR A 155 1.19 -7.56 -31.63
C THR A 155 0.96 -8.40 -32.90
N ALA A 156 0.30 -9.55 -32.77
CA ALA A 156 -0.03 -10.39 -33.92
C ALA A 156 -1.24 -9.85 -34.71
N ILE A 157 -2.17 -9.17 -34.04
CA ILE A 157 -3.38 -8.61 -34.67
C ILE A 157 -3.05 -7.35 -35.48
N GLU A 158 -2.24 -6.44 -34.94
CA GLU A 158 -1.90 -5.16 -35.59
C GLU A 158 -0.38 -4.93 -35.61
N PRO A 159 0.37 -5.58 -36.51
CA PRO A 159 1.83 -5.52 -36.54
C PRO A 159 2.40 -4.11 -36.71
N GLU A 160 1.68 -3.24 -37.43
CA GLU A 160 2.06 -1.84 -37.63
C GLU A 160 2.11 -1.04 -36.32
N SER A 161 1.39 -1.48 -35.29
CA SER A 161 1.34 -0.83 -33.98
C SER A 161 2.31 -1.43 -32.95
N ASN A 162 3.20 -2.34 -33.35
CA ASN A 162 4.06 -3.08 -32.41
C ASN A 162 4.92 -2.20 -31.50
N THR A 163 5.49 -1.11 -32.03
CA THR A 163 6.28 -0.15 -31.25
C THR A 163 5.42 0.55 -30.19
N LEU A 164 4.21 0.95 -30.56
CA LEU A 164 3.25 1.58 -29.66
C LEU A 164 2.79 0.60 -28.57
N ILE A 165 2.44 -0.62 -28.97
CA ILE A 165 2.02 -1.69 -28.04
C ILE A 165 3.14 -1.99 -27.04
N GLY A 166 4.39 -2.09 -27.50
CA GLY A 166 5.56 -2.30 -26.64
C GLY A 166 5.73 -1.18 -25.61
N ILE A 167 5.70 0.08 -26.05
CA ILE A 167 5.81 1.26 -25.18
C ILE A 167 4.67 1.31 -24.14
N LEU A 168 3.46 0.93 -24.54
CA LEU A 168 2.27 1.01 -23.68
C LEU A 168 2.13 -0.19 -22.73
N ALA A 169 2.55 -1.38 -23.14
CA ALA A 169 2.40 -2.60 -22.36
C ALA A 169 3.55 -2.88 -21.40
N LEU A 170 4.76 -2.37 -21.68
CA LEU A 170 5.94 -2.50 -20.80
C LEU A 170 5.68 -1.95 -19.38
N PRO A 171 5.06 -0.77 -19.20
CA PRO A 171 4.61 -0.30 -17.89
C PRO A 171 3.71 -1.31 -17.17
N ALA A 172 2.71 -1.87 -17.86
CA ALA A 172 1.78 -2.83 -17.26
C ALA A 172 2.48 -4.13 -16.81
N LEU A 173 3.47 -4.60 -17.59
CA LEU A 173 4.32 -5.75 -17.23
C LEU A 173 5.17 -5.46 -16.00
N PHE A 174 5.76 -4.28 -15.95
CA PHE A 174 6.55 -3.88 -14.81
C PHE A 174 5.72 -3.72 -13.54
N LEU A 175 4.52 -3.16 -13.66
CA LEU A 175 3.57 -3.02 -12.57
C LEU A 175 3.08 -4.39 -12.08
N ALA A 176 2.83 -5.34 -12.98
CA ALA A 176 2.54 -6.72 -12.60
C ALA A 176 3.69 -7.34 -11.79
N LEU A 177 4.95 -7.06 -12.14
CA LEU A 177 6.13 -7.52 -11.40
C LEU A 177 6.25 -6.85 -10.01
N LEU A 178 6.06 -5.53 -9.93
CA LEU A 178 6.17 -4.81 -8.66
C LEU A 178 5.01 -5.08 -7.70
N VAL A 179 3.77 -4.95 -8.18
CA VAL A 179 2.54 -5.12 -7.39
C VAL A 179 2.29 -6.60 -7.10
N GLY A 180 2.57 -7.47 -8.07
CA GLY A 180 2.41 -8.91 -7.94
C GLY A 180 3.35 -9.54 -6.92
N ASN A 181 4.54 -8.96 -6.71
CA ASN A 181 5.50 -9.48 -5.75
C ASN A 181 5.11 -9.11 -4.30
N PRO A 182 4.77 -10.09 -3.43
CA PRO A 182 4.33 -9.82 -2.06
C PRO A 182 5.39 -9.12 -1.19
N ILE A 183 6.67 -9.22 -1.57
CA ILE A 183 7.78 -8.61 -0.82
C ILE A 183 7.87 -7.11 -1.12
N LEU A 184 7.54 -6.70 -2.34
CA LEU A 184 7.74 -5.35 -2.86
C LEU A 184 6.46 -4.52 -2.81
N ARG A 185 5.28 -5.13 -2.98
CA ARG A 185 4.00 -4.45 -3.18
C ARG A 185 3.74 -3.22 -2.29
N THR A 186 3.98 -3.33 -0.99
CA THR A 186 3.51 -2.33 0.00
C THR A 186 4.44 -1.12 0.08
N THR A 187 5.74 -1.33 -0.04
CA THR A 187 6.74 -0.27 0.02
C THR A 187 7.06 0.33 -1.35
N THR A 188 7.05 -0.50 -2.40
CA THR A 188 7.70 -0.16 -3.66
C THR A 188 6.88 0.84 -4.47
N LEU A 189 5.55 0.85 -4.39
CA LEU A 189 4.78 1.76 -5.25
C LEU A 189 4.88 3.24 -4.84
N PRO A 190 4.73 3.63 -3.55
CA PRO A 190 5.03 5.00 -3.14
C PRO A 190 6.49 5.37 -3.42
N LEU A 191 7.42 4.43 -3.18
CA LEU A 191 8.84 4.63 -3.46
C LEU A 191 9.16 4.74 -4.95
N PHE A 192 8.32 4.21 -5.83
CA PHE A 192 8.52 4.35 -7.27
C PHE A 192 8.41 5.80 -7.69
N LEU A 193 7.40 6.52 -7.18
CA LEU A 193 7.29 7.95 -7.42
C LEU A 193 8.45 8.73 -6.76
N VAL A 194 8.98 8.26 -5.63
CA VAL A 194 10.19 8.83 -5.03
C VAL A 194 11.41 8.60 -5.92
N ALA A 195 11.57 7.41 -6.47
CA ALA A 195 12.66 7.08 -7.39
C ALA A 195 12.57 7.92 -8.67
N VAL A 196 11.37 8.07 -9.25
CA VAL A 196 11.14 8.98 -10.38
C VAL A 196 11.48 10.41 -9.99
N ALA A 197 11.06 10.88 -8.82
CA ALA A 197 11.37 12.22 -8.32
C ALA A 197 12.85 12.44 -7.98
N LEU A 198 13.66 11.37 -7.87
CA LEU A 198 15.12 11.42 -7.77
C LEU A 198 15.77 11.41 -9.15
N VAL A 199 15.28 10.56 -10.06
CA VAL A 199 15.89 10.33 -11.38
C VAL A 199 15.59 11.47 -12.37
N VAL A 200 14.40 12.07 -12.32
CA VAL A 200 14.03 13.18 -13.22
C VAL A 200 14.90 14.42 -12.97
N PRO A 201 15.07 14.93 -11.74
CA PRO A 201 15.99 16.04 -11.51
C PRO A 201 17.43 15.67 -11.77
N LEU A 202 17.83 14.41 -11.54
CA LEU A 202 19.17 13.94 -11.87
C LEU A 202 19.46 14.09 -13.36
N THR A 203 18.57 13.56 -14.20
CA THR A 203 18.71 13.61 -15.65
C THR A 203 18.66 15.06 -16.17
N VAL A 204 17.70 15.86 -15.71
CA VAL A 204 17.62 17.30 -16.06
C VAL A 204 18.88 18.06 -15.61
N SER A 205 19.42 17.78 -14.42
CA SER A 205 20.64 18.44 -13.92
C SER A 205 21.87 18.07 -14.74
N LEU A 206 21.98 16.81 -15.17
CA LEU A 206 23.05 16.35 -16.05
C LEU A 206 22.95 17.02 -17.42
N ASP A 207 21.75 17.17 -17.98
CA ASP A 207 21.54 17.89 -19.23
C ASP A 207 21.91 19.36 -19.10
N ILE A 208 21.46 20.04 -18.04
CA ILE A 208 21.83 21.44 -17.77
C ILE A 208 23.35 21.59 -17.65
N LEU A 209 24.02 20.67 -16.93
CA LEU A 209 25.46 20.70 -16.76
C LEU A 209 26.19 20.47 -18.10
N TYR A 210 25.71 19.52 -18.91
CA TYR A 210 26.22 19.26 -20.24
C TYR A 210 26.09 20.51 -21.14
N TYR A 211 24.93 21.16 -21.13
CA TYR A 211 24.71 22.40 -21.88
C TYR A 211 25.57 23.56 -21.38
N ALA A 212 25.73 23.71 -20.06
CA ALA A 212 26.59 24.74 -19.48
C ALA A 212 28.07 24.52 -19.87
N MET A 213 28.50 23.26 -19.98
CA MET A 213 29.82 22.89 -20.48
C MET A 213 29.98 23.23 -21.97
N VAL A 214 29.02 22.84 -22.82
CA VAL A 214 29.07 23.13 -24.27
C VAL A 214 28.98 24.63 -24.58
N ALA A 215 28.24 25.38 -23.77
CA ALA A 215 28.10 26.83 -23.91
C ALA A 215 29.31 27.63 -23.36
N GLY A 216 30.33 26.95 -22.83
CA GLY A 216 31.54 27.58 -22.29
C GLY A 216 31.34 28.33 -20.96
N VAL A 217 30.16 28.21 -20.33
CA VAL A 217 29.86 28.87 -19.03
C VAL A 217 30.79 28.37 -17.92
N LEU A 218 31.27 27.13 -18.06
CA LEU A 218 32.17 26.47 -17.12
C LEU A 218 33.62 26.42 -17.61
N ASP A 219 33.97 27.16 -18.68
CA ASP A 219 35.32 27.18 -19.25
C ASP A 219 36.37 27.65 -18.26
N PHE A 220 36.02 28.49 -17.28
CA PHE A 220 36.94 28.88 -16.22
C PHE A 220 37.46 27.66 -15.41
N LEU A 221 36.66 26.61 -15.24
CA LEU A 221 37.12 25.37 -14.60
C LEU A 221 38.11 24.61 -15.48
N ILE A 222 38.00 24.74 -16.81
CA ILE A 222 38.88 24.06 -17.78
C ILE A 222 40.16 24.87 -18.01
N LEU A 223 40.07 26.21 -18.01
CA LEU A 223 41.19 27.12 -18.25
C LEU A 223 42.18 27.17 -17.09
N TYR A 224 41.69 27.08 -15.85
CA TYR A 224 42.50 27.35 -14.66
C TYR A 224 42.85 26.10 -13.83
N LEU A 225 42.31 24.92 -14.16
CA LEU A 225 42.56 23.68 -13.42
C LEU A 225 43.12 22.58 -14.33
N PRO A 226 43.97 21.68 -13.81
CA PRO A 226 44.38 20.49 -14.53
C PRO A 226 43.16 19.65 -14.98
N PRO A 227 43.19 18.98 -16.15
CA PRO A 227 42.05 18.25 -16.72
C PRO A 227 41.43 17.20 -15.77
N MET A 228 42.26 16.55 -14.95
CA MET A 228 41.79 15.56 -13.98
C MET A 228 41.00 16.21 -12.84
N LEU A 229 41.44 17.38 -12.36
CA LEU A 229 40.81 18.09 -11.25
C LEU A 229 39.49 18.74 -11.68
N SER A 230 39.44 19.29 -12.89
CA SER A 230 38.20 19.81 -13.47
C SER A 230 37.17 18.69 -13.65
N ALA A 231 37.55 17.53 -14.19
CA ALA A 231 36.67 16.35 -14.30
C ALA A 231 36.10 15.90 -12.95
N VAL A 232 36.93 15.84 -11.90
CA VAL A 232 36.47 15.48 -10.55
C VAL A 232 35.49 16.53 -10.01
N LEU A 233 35.78 17.82 -10.16
CA LEU A 233 34.87 18.89 -9.71
C LEU A 233 33.54 18.87 -10.46
N TYR A 234 33.54 18.56 -11.76
CA TYR A 234 32.30 18.37 -12.52
C TYR A 234 31.45 17.23 -11.96
N VAL A 235 32.07 16.08 -11.68
CA VAL A 235 31.35 14.94 -11.09
C VAL A 235 30.82 15.28 -9.70
N LEU A 236 31.61 15.98 -8.87
CA LEU A 236 31.18 16.38 -7.53
C LEU A 236 30.06 17.42 -7.57
N LEU A 237 30.13 18.40 -8.48
CA LEU A 237 29.09 19.40 -8.67
C LEU A 237 27.81 18.76 -9.19
N ALA A 238 27.91 17.88 -10.20
CA ALA A 238 26.78 17.08 -10.68
C ALA A 238 26.15 16.32 -9.52
N LEU A 239 26.95 15.58 -8.76
CA LEU A 239 26.48 14.79 -7.63
C LEU A 239 25.84 15.67 -6.54
N ALA A 240 26.40 16.84 -6.23
CA ALA A 240 25.86 17.76 -5.23
C ALA A 240 24.51 18.34 -5.67
N VAL A 241 24.38 18.78 -6.92
CA VAL A 241 23.12 19.28 -7.49
C VAL A 241 22.07 18.16 -7.51
N VAL A 242 22.45 16.97 -7.95
CA VAL A 242 21.61 15.77 -7.96
C VAL A 242 21.11 15.42 -6.58
N LEU A 243 22.00 15.36 -5.58
CA LEU A 243 21.63 14.99 -4.23
C LEU A 243 20.75 16.06 -3.60
N THR A 244 21.08 17.34 -3.75
CA THR A 244 20.32 18.42 -3.11
C THR A 244 18.95 18.60 -3.75
N ILE A 245 18.88 18.79 -5.07
CA ILE A 245 17.63 18.98 -5.80
C ILE A 245 16.82 17.69 -5.78
N GLY A 246 17.43 16.55 -6.09
CA GLY A 246 16.76 15.25 -6.11
C GLY A 246 16.19 14.85 -4.75
N ILE A 247 16.92 15.04 -3.65
CA ILE A 247 16.37 14.76 -2.31
C ILE A 247 15.26 15.75 -1.97
N ALA A 248 15.40 17.04 -2.31
CA ALA A 248 14.36 18.03 -2.04
C ALA A 248 13.06 17.73 -2.80
N THR A 249 13.14 17.41 -4.10
CA THR A 249 11.99 17.01 -4.92
C THR A 249 11.41 15.68 -4.46
N ALA A 250 12.24 14.70 -4.09
CA ALA A 250 11.79 13.43 -3.53
C ALA A 250 11.01 13.63 -2.22
N LEU A 251 11.52 14.43 -1.28
CA LEU A 251 10.83 14.75 -0.03
C LEU A 251 9.54 15.54 -0.27
N PHE A 252 9.54 16.45 -1.24
CA PHE A 252 8.34 17.17 -1.65
C PHE A 252 7.29 16.21 -2.24
N ALA A 253 7.70 15.33 -3.16
CA ALA A 253 6.85 14.31 -3.76
C ALA A 253 6.25 13.38 -2.70
N VAL A 254 7.05 12.90 -1.73
CA VAL A 254 6.55 12.11 -0.60
C VAL A 254 5.46 12.84 0.17
N ARG A 255 5.64 14.14 0.47
CA ARG A 255 4.64 14.94 1.19
C ARG A 255 3.38 15.14 0.38
N LEU A 256 3.52 15.39 -0.92
CA LEU A 256 2.40 15.57 -1.82
C LEU A 256 1.59 14.28 -1.96
N ILE A 257 2.27 13.15 -2.18
CA ILE A 257 1.66 11.82 -2.28
C ILE A 257 0.95 11.50 -0.95
N ALA A 258 1.62 11.63 0.18
CA ALA A 258 1.02 11.35 1.49
C ALA A 258 -0.24 12.17 1.77
N ARG A 259 -0.28 13.43 1.32
CA ARG A 259 -1.49 14.28 1.41
C ARG A 259 -2.57 13.85 0.43
N ALA A 260 -2.20 13.56 -0.81
CA ALA A 260 -3.13 13.16 -1.87
C ALA A 260 -3.75 11.78 -1.62
N THR A 261 -3.02 10.90 -0.93
CA THR A 261 -3.46 9.55 -0.56
C THR A 261 -3.98 9.47 0.87
N ALA A 262 -4.08 10.60 1.58
CA ALA A 262 -4.70 10.64 2.90
C ALA A 262 -6.19 10.26 2.74
N GLY A 263 -6.58 9.11 3.29
CA GLY A 263 -7.93 8.57 3.10
C GLY A 263 -8.08 7.64 1.89
N SER A 264 -6.97 7.22 1.26
CA SER A 264 -6.95 6.12 0.29
C SER A 264 -6.70 4.78 0.98
N SER A 265 -7.41 3.73 0.56
CA SER A 265 -7.04 2.36 0.94
C SER A 265 -5.73 1.94 0.26
N GLU A 266 -5.08 0.87 0.74
CA GLU A 266 -3.89 0.32 0.08
C GLU A 266 -4.14 -0.04 -1.40
N PHE A 267 -5.34 -0.53 -1.73
CA PHE A 267 -5.72 -0.86 -3.10
C PHE A 267 -5.93 0.41 -3.91
N MET A 268 -6.65 1.39 -3.36
CA MET A 268 -6.95 2.62 -4.08
C MET A 268 -5.68 3.41 -4.36
N MET A 269 -4.77 3.49 -3.37
CA MET A 269 -3.45 4.10 -3.53
C MET A 269 -2.67 3.44 -4.68
N GLN A 270 -2.70 2.10 -4.78
CA GLN A 270 -2.00 1.41 -5.86
C GLN A 270 -2.54 1.76 -7.25
N HIS A 271 -3.86 1.87 -7.38
CA HIS A 271 -4.50 2.25 -8.64
C HIS A 271 -4.31 3.73 -8.95
N ASP A 272 -4.43 4.62 -7.95
CA ASP A 272 -4.21 6.06 -8.10
C ASP A 272 -2.81 6.36 -8.64
N VAL A 273 -1.78 5.75 -8.05
CA VAL A 273 -0.39 5.92 -8.48
C VAL A 273 -0.18 5.37 -9.89
N LEU A 274 -0.79 4.23 -10.22
CA LEU A 274 -0.75 3.65 -11.56
C LEU A 274 -1.34 4.59 -12.62
N TRP A 275 -2.57 5.08 -12.39
CA TRP A 275 -3.24 5.94 -13.36
C TRP A 275 -2.56 7.31 -13.48
N LEU A 276 -2.05 7.84 -12.37
CA LEU A 276 -1.25 9.05 -12.38
C LEU A 276 0.02 8.87 -13.21
N PHE A 277 0.76 7.77 -13.01
CA PHE A 277 1.95 7.46 -13.79
C PHE A 277 1.62 7.35 -15.28
N GLN A 278 0.57 6.58 -15.63
CA GLN A 278 0.15 6.41 -17.03
C GLN A 278 -0.22 7.75 -17.67
N THR A 279 -0.90 8.63 -16.93
CA THR A 279 -1.28 9.97 -17.42
C THR A 279 -0.05 10.83 -17.64
N ILE A 280 0.88 10.88 -16.67
CA ILE A 280 2.13 11.64 -16.78
C ILE A 280 2.96 11.14 -17.97
N TRP A 281 3.04 9.82 -18.15
CA TRP A 281 3.74 9.20 -19.27
C TRP A 281 3.20 9.70 -20.62
N ILE A 282 1.88 9.62 -20.83
CA ILE A 282 1.25 10.00 -22.10
C ILE A 282 1.29 11.52 -22.31
N VAL A 283 1.05 12.30 -21.26
CA VAL A 283 1.22 13.77 -21.30
C VAL A 283 2.63 14.11 -21.74
N GLY A 284 3.63 13.43 -21.18
CA GLY A 284 5.01 13.58 -21.57
C GLY A 284 5.23 13.28 -23.05
N LEU A 285 4.85 12.08 -23.50
CA LEU A 285 5.04 11.65 -24.89
C LEU A 285 4.43 12.65 -25.90
N GLY A 286 3.24 13.18 -25.61
CA GLY A 286 2.55 14.10 -26.51
C GLY A 286 2.95 15.57 -26.38
N TRP A 287 3.68 15.97 -25.32
CA TRP A 287 3.93 17.38 -25.00
C TRP A 287 4.70 18.10 -26.11
N GLY A 288 5.69 17.44 -26.71
CA GLY A 288 6.53 18.04 -27.76
C GLY A 288 5.75 18.40 -29.03
N GLU A 289 4.78 17.57 -29.41
CA GLU A 289 4.02 17.74 -30.66
C GLU A 289 2.74 18.56 -30.45
N ASN A 290 2.02 18.32 -29.35
CA ASN A 290 0.68 18.85 -29.12
C ASN A 290 0.64 19.97 -28.05
N GLY A 291 1.77 20.28 -27.42
CA GLY A 291 1.89 21.32 -26.40
C GLY A 291 0.93 21.08 -25.22
N PRO A 292 0.32 22.14 -24.63
CA PRO A 292 -0.51 22.02 -23.43
C PRO A 292 -1.86 21.32 -23.65
N VAL A 293 -2.28 21.07 -24.90
CA VAL A 293 -3.54 20.39 -25.21
C VAL A 293 -3.56 18.96 -24.64
N VAL A 294 -2.39 18.32 -24.50
CA VAL A 294 -2.26 17.00 -23.87
C VAL A 294 -2.72 16.96 -22.42
N LEU A 295 -2.86 18.11 -21.74
CA LEU A 295 -3.42 18.15 -20.39
C LEU A 295 -4.87 17.64 -20.35
N LEU A 296 -5.58 17.57 -21.48
CA LEU A 296 -6.88 16.92 -21.58
C LEU A 296 -6.84 15.42 -21.22
N TYR A 297 -5.67 14.76 -21.25
CA TYR A 297 -5.54 13.39 -20.74
C TYR A 297 -5.88 13.27 -19.24
N LEU A 298 -5.86 14.36 -18.47
CA LEU A 298 -6.33 14.38 -17.07
C LEU A 298 -7.83 14.05 -16.94
N LEU A 299 -8.62 14.21 -18.00
CA LEU A 299 -10.03 13.79 -18.01
C LEU A 299 -10.18 12.27 -17.78
N ALA A 300 -9.19 11.47 -18.18
CA ALA A 300 -9.20 10.04 -17.92
C ALA A 300 -9.13 9.72 -16.41
N VAL A 301 -8.30 10.47 -15.67
CA VAL A 301 -8.20 10.35 -14.20
C VAL A 301 -9.51 10.76 -13.54
N ALA A 302 -10.14 11.83 -14.04
CA ALA A 302 -11.45 12.26 -13.55
C ALA A 302 -12.52 11.18 -13.80
N ALA A 303 -12.55 10.58 -14.99
CA ALA A 303 -13.47 9.50 -15.32
C ALA A 303 -13.32 8.29 -14.38
N TYR A 304 -12.08 7.86 -14.11
CA TYR A 304 -11.78 6.83 -13.12
C TYR A 304 -12.35 7.18 -11.74
N ARG A 305 -12.07 8.38 -11.23
CA ARG A 305 -12.52 8.83 -9.90
C ARG A 305 -14.04 8.93 -9.80
N ILE A 306 -14.71 9.40 -10.86
CA ILE A 306 -16.17 9.51 -10.94
C ILE A 306 -16.78 8.11 -10.88
N VAL A 307 -16.34 7.19 -11.74
CA VAL A 307 -16.89 5.82 -11.76
C VAL A 307 -16.64 5.11 -10.42
N LEU A 308 -15.45 5.25 -9.84
CA LEU A 308 -15.16 4.66 -8.53
C LEU A 308 -16.08 5.21 -7.42
N ARG A 309 -16.34 6.52 -7.42
CA ARG A 309 -17.29 7.15 -6.48
C ARG A 309 -18.72 6.68 -6.69
N LEU A 310 -19.19 6.60 -7.94
CA LEU A 310 -20.54 6.16 -8.26
C LEU A 310 -20.80 4.70 -7.88
N MET A 311 -19.75 3.87 -7.96
CA MET A 311 -19.81 2.46 -7.58
C MET A 311 -19.51 2.19 -6.09
N ARG A 312 -19.32 3.25 -5.30
CA ARG A 312 -19.03 3.13 -3.87
C ARG A 312 -20.26 2.52 -3.16
N PRO A 313 -20.07 1.48 -2.32
CA PRO A 313 -21.14 0.96 -1.49
C PRO A 313 -21.74 2.07 -0.64
N SER A 314 -23.06 2.14 -0.64
CA SER A 314 -23.83 2.96 0.28
C SER A 314 -24.15 2.12 1.52
N GLY A 315 -24.07 2.73 2.70
CA GLY A 315 -24.35 2.07 3.97
C GLY A 315 -23.44 2.59 5.08
N ASP A 316 -24.05 2.81 6.24
CA ASP A 316 -23.35 3.22 7.45
C ASP A 316 -22.34 2.17 7.88
N ALA A 317 -21.39 2.58 8.70
CA ALA A 317 -20.46 1.65 9.32
C ALA A 317 -21.23 0.73 10.26
N ALA A 318 -21.00 -0.57 10.14
CA ALA A 318 -21.17 -1.44 11.28
C ALA A 318 -20.11 -1.08 12.33
N ASP A 319 -20.30 -1.58 13.55
CA ASP A 319 -19.37 -1.31 14.65
C ASP A 319 -17.93 -1.75 14.35
N VAL A 320 -17.01 -1.20 15.14
CA VAL A 320 -15.57 -1.41 15.03
C VAL A 320 -15.21 -2.87 15.30
N ASN A 321 -14.27 -3.41 14.52
CA ASN A 321 -13.76 -4.77 14.69
C ASN A 321 -12.30 -4.75 15.17
N LEU A 322 -11.89 -5.75 15.94
CA LEU A 322 -10.53 -5.87 16.50
C LEU A 322 -9.84 -7.14 16.02
N LEU A 323 -8.60 -7.00 15.54
CA LEU A 323 -7.70 -8.12 15.25
C LEU A 323 -6.61 -8.21 16.32
N LEU A 324 -6.53 -9.36 16.97
CA LEU A 324 -5.45 -9.78 17.85
C LEU A 324 -4.65 -10.90 17.18
N ARG A 325 -3.36 -11.02 17.50
CA ARG A 325 -2.49 -12.04 16.91
C ARG A 325 -1.32 -12.39 17.81
N VAL A 326 -0.83 -13.63 17.69
CA VAL A 326 0.43 -14.05 18.30
C VAL A 326 1.61 -13.47 17.52
N PHE A 327 2.48 -12.70 18.19
CA PHE A 327 3.66 -12.11 17.56
C PHE A 327 4.73 -13.16 17.21
N GLY A 328 5.39 -13.00 16.05
CA GLY A 328 6.67 -13.66 15.78
C GLY A 328 6.73 -14.73 14.69
N GLN A 329 5.66 -14.99 13.92
CA GLN A 329 5.71 -15.93 12.79
C GLN A 329 5.30 -15.29 11.45
N ARG A 330 6.23 -15.34 10.47
CA ARG A 330 6.38 -14.29 9.44
C ARG A 330 5.68 -14.45 8.09
N ARG A 331 5.06 -15.59 7.72
CA ARG A 331 4.65 -15.78 6.30
C ARG A 331 3.29 -16.45 6.06
N SER A 332 2.83 -17.36 6.92
CA SER A 332 1.55 -18.07 6.76
C SER A 332 0.36 -17.27 7.31
N GLN A 333 0.59 -16.51 8.39
CA GLN A 333 -0.44 -15.78 9.12
C GLN A 333 -1.07 -14.65 8.27
N THR A 334 -0.29 -13.85 7.56
CA THR A 334 -0.84 -12.64 6.92
C THR A 334 -1.70 -12.88 5.67
N ARG A 335 -1.55 -13.99 4.93
CA ARG A 335 -2.32 -14.17 3.67
C ARG A 335 -3.77 -14.60 3.88
N LEU A 336 -4.01 -15.50 4.84
CA LEU A 336 -5.33 -16.04 5.14
C LEU A 336 -6.17 -15.01 5.92
N ALA A 337 -5.55 -14.36 6.92
CA ALA A 337 -6.16 -13.26 7.67
C ALA A 337 -6.53 -12.09 6.74
N ARG A 338 -5.69 -11.72 5.76
CA ARG A 338 -6.01 -10.66 4.78
C ARG A 338 -7.30 -10.92 3.99
N GLY A 339 -7.64 -12.18 3.73
CA GLY A 339 -8.90 -12.52 3.07
C GLY A 339 -10.10 -12.19 3.95
N LEU A 340 -10.08 -12.68 5.19
CA LEU A 340 -11.11 -12.42 6.19
C LEU A 340 -11.22 -10.93 6.55
N LEU A 341 -10.09 -10.24 6.65
CA LEU A 341 -10.02 -8.81 6.92
C LEU A 341 -10.65 -7.97 5.81
N LEU A 342 -10.64 -8.43 4.56
CA LEU A 342 -11.30 -7.70 3.48
C LEU A 342 -12.81 -7.65 3.68
N ASP A 343 -13.41 -8.76 4.11
CA ASP A 343 -14.85 -8.81 4.39
C ASP A 343 -15.18 -7.96 5.63
N TRP A 344 -14.35 -7.99 6.68
CA TRP A 344 -14.54 -7.13 7.85
C TRP A 344 -14.44 -5.63 7.51
N ARG A 345 -13.45 -5.24 6.69
CA ARG A 345 -13.30 -3.87 6.19
C ARG A 345 -14.42 -3.42 5.26
N ALA A 346 -15.23 -4.33 4.73
CA ALA A 346 -16.41 -3.95 3.99
C ALA A 346 -17.57 -3.56 4.94
N ASP A 347 -17.61 -4.15 6.13
CA ASP A 347 -18.65 -3.94 7.14
C ASP A 347 -18.32 -2.78 8.10
N GLY A 348 -17.08 -2.67 8.58
CA GLY A 348 -16.67 -1.65 9.56
C GLY A 348 -15.15 -1.48 9.65
N PRO A 349 -14.66 -0.45 10.37
CA PRO A 349 -13.23 -0.25 10.60
C PRO A 349 -12.61 -1.42 11.37
N VAL A 350 -11.33 -1.68 11.12
CA VAL A 350 -10.57 -2.75 11.78
C VAL A 350 -9.41 -2.15 12.54
N MET A 351 -9.38 -2.35 13.86
CA MET A 351 -8.28 -1.95 14.74
C MET A 351 -7.34 -3.14 14.97
N LEU A 352 -6.05 -2.87 15.08
CA LEU A 352 -5.07 -3.88 15.45
C LEU A 352 -3.89 -3.28 16.21
N ILE A 353 -3.27 -4.08 17.07
CA ILE A 353 -2.01 -3.70 17.72
C ILE A 353 -0.86 -3.94 16.72
N GLY A 354 -0.21 -2.84 16.33
CA GLY A 354 0.90 -2.84 15.39
C GLY A 354 2.14 -3.49 16.00
N ALA A 355 2.89 -4.24 15.19
CA ALA A 355 4.25 -4.66 15.56
C ALA A 355 5.19 -4.64 14.36
N ALA A 356 6.49 -4.67 14.64
CA ALA A 356 7.54 -4.45 13.64
C ALA A 356 7.55 -5.44 12.46
N ASP A 357 6.92 -6.61 12.60
CA ASP A 357 6.75 -7.58 11.52
C ASP A 357 5.65 -7.15 10.53
N LEU A 358 4.48 -6.77 11.03
CA LEU A 358 3.33 -6.31 10.23
C LEU A 358 3.54 -4.91 9.66
N ALA A 359 4.20 -4.03 10.43
CA ALA A 359 4.52 -2.66 10.02
C ALA A 359 5.22 -2.61 8.65
N THR A 360 6.06 -3.59 8.35
CA THR A 360 6.74 -3.66 7.05
C THR A 360 5.87 -4.20 5.90
N GLU A 361 4.76 -4.84 6.23
CA GLU A 361 3.77 -5.38 5.30
C GLU A 361 2.57 -4.46 5.10
N THR A 362 2.29 -3.53 6.02
CA THR A 362 1.16 -2.58 5.95
C THR A 362 1.59 -1.14 5.73
N LEU A 363 2.90 -0.85 5.62
CA LEU A 363 3.44 0.52 5.46
C LEU A 363 2.65 1.33 4.42
N ASP A 364 1.93 2.34 4.90
CA ASP A 364 1.16 3.25 4.06
C ASP A 364 1.97 4.52 3.70
N ALA A 365 1.44 5.34 2.77
CA ALA A 365 2.14 6.54 2.33
C ALA A 365 2.28 7.61 3.45
N PRO A 366 1.27 7.90 4.28
CA PRO A 366 1.41 8.79 5.44
C PRO A 366 2.49 8.33 6.43
N GLU A 367 2.56 7.04 6.74
CA GLU A 367 3.53 6.45 7.64
C GLU A 367 4.93 6.47 7.05
N LEU A 368 5.08 6.12 5.77
CA LEU A 368 6.34 6.27 5.05
C LEU A 368 6.81 7.74 5.08
N ALA A 369 5.90 8.69 4.87
CA ALA A 369 6.22 10.10 4.96
C ALA A 369 6.62 10.51 6.38
N ALA A 370 5.93 10.03 7.42
CA ALA A 370 6.31 10.29 8.81
C ALA A 370 7.70 9.74 9.11
N PHE A 371 8.01 8.53 8.64
CA PHE A 371 9.34 7.91 8.77
C PHE A 371 10.42 8.74 8.08
N LEU A 372 10.25 9.07 6.79
CA LEU A 372 11.22 9.83 6.01
C LEU A 372 11.43 11.26 6.55
N ASN A 373 10.41 11.86 7.15
CA ASN A 373 10.50 13.18 7.78
C ASN A 373 10.97 13.12 9.26
N ARG A 374 11.46 11.97 9.76
CA ARG A 374 11.89 11.77 11.16
C ARG A 374 10.81 12.10 12.20
N ARG A 375 9.53 11.92 11.84
CA ARG A 375 8.35 12.14 12.69
C ARG A 375 7.70 10.84 13.13
N LEU A 376 8.41 9.72 13.04
CA LEU A 376 7.90 8.39 13.39
C LEU A 376 7.38 8.34 14.83
N ALA A 377 8.02 9.03 15.78
CA ALA A 377 7.57 9.06 17.17
C ALA A 377 6.12 9.54 17.37
N ARG A 378 5.55 10.29 16.42
CA ARG A 378 4.17 10.82 16.50
C ARG A 378 3.08 9.79 16.21
N ILE A 379 3.41 8.65 15.64
CA ILE A 379 2.43 7.58 15.38
C ILE A 379 2.32 6.59 16.55
N PHE A 380 3.20 6.75 17.55
CA PHE A 380 3.23 5.90 18.73
C PHE A 380 2.34 6.47 19.82
N ILE A 381 1.57 5.58 20.45
CA ILE A 381 0.75 5.89 21.60
C ILE A 381 1.66 5.94 22.82
N GLY A 382 1.94 7.15 23.29
CA GLY A 382 2.70 7.38 24.52
C GLY A 382 1.81 7.81 25.69
N THR A 383 0.72 8.50 25.38
CA THR A 383 -0.16 9.17 26.34
C THR A 383 -1.63 8.76 26.14
N PRO A 384 -2.50 8.99 27.14
CA PRO A 384 -3.94 8.80 27.01
C PRO A 384 -4.55 9.65 25.89
N GLU A 385 -4.04 10.87 25.68
CA GLU A 385 -4.49 11.76 24.60
C GLU A 385 -4.13 11.20 23.22
N ASP A 386 -2.96 10.58 23.07
CA ASP A 386 -2.59 9.89 21.83
C ASP A 386 -3.56 8.75 21.53
N LEU A 387 -3.92 7.96 22.56
CA LEU A 387 -4.86 6.85 22.41
C LEU A 387 -6.26 7.33 22.03
N ALA A 388 -6.77 8.36 22.72
CA ALA A 388 -8.07 8.96 22.42
C ALA A 388 -8.09 9.55 21.01
N SER A 389 -7.03 10.26 20.62
CA SER A 389 -6.89 10.81 19.27
C SER A 389 -6.81 9.71 18.21
N ALA A 390 -6.12 8.61 18.48
CA ALA A 390 -6.03 7.47 17.57
C ALA A 390 -7.40 6.79 17.40
N CYS A 391 -8.13 6.54 18.49
CA CYS A 391 -9.45 5.92 18.46
C CYS A 391 -10.51 6.76 17.73
N ASN A 392 -10.38 8.09 17.75
CA ASN A 392 -11.28 9.00 17.02
C ASN A 392 -10.86 9.19 15.55
N ALA A 393 -9.65 8.79 15.19
CA ALA A 393 -9.16 8.88 13.83
C ALA A 393 -9.64 7.66 13.02
N GLY A 394 -10.38 7.90 11.92
CA GLY A 394 -10.56 6.89 10.88
C GLY A 394 -11.77 5.96 11.05
N GLU A 395 -12.97 6.53 11.17
CA GLU A 395 -14.21 5.73 11.05
C GLU A 395 -14.81 5.79 9.63
N ALA A 396 -14.38 6.75 8.81
CA ALA A 396 -14.95 6.99 7.48
C ALA A 396 -14.41 6.01 6.42
N ARG A 397 -15.30 5.45 5.58
CA ARG A 397 -14.91 4.66 4.40
C ARG A 397 -14.02 5.49 3.46
N HIS A 398 -12.99 4.83 2.93
CA HIS A 398 -12.16 5.32 1.85
C HIS A 398 -12.94 5.50 0.54
N GLY A 399 -12.29 6.14 -0.45
CA GLY A 399 -12.90 6.41 -1.75
C GLY A 399 -13.36 5.16 -2.52
N ASP A 400 -12.77 4.00 -2.27
CA ASP A 400 -13.14 2.70 -2.85
C ASP A 400 -14.22 1.93 -2.08
N GLY A 401 -14.68 2.51 -0.95
CA GLY A 401 -15.74 1.96 -0.12
C GLY A 401 -15.29 1.05 1.02
N LEU A 402 -13.99 0.77 1.14
CA LEU A 402 -13.47 0.01 2.28
C LEU A 402 -13.33 0.91 3.50
N PHE A 403 -13.61 0.36 4.67
CA PHE A 403 -13.21 0.97 5.93
C PHE A 403 -11.70 0.87 6.16
N PRO A 404 -11.13 1.84 6.90
CA PRO A 404 -9.73 1.82 7.25
C PRO A 404 -9.40 0.64 8.15
N MET A 405 -8.15 0.20 8.00
CA MET A 405 -7.48 -0.70 8.92
C MET A 405 -6.46 0.17 9.65
N GLN A 406 -6.54 0.22 10.98
CA GLN A 406 -5.78 1.13 11.80
C GLN A 406 -4.80 0.36 12.69
N ASP A 407 -3.52 0.69 12.52
CA ASP A 407 -2.42 0.11 13.27
C ASP A 407 -2.14 0.98 14.52
N PHE A 408 -2.36 0.41 15.70
CA PHE A 408 -2.06 1.05 17.00
C PHE A 408 -0.64 0.68 17.42
N TYR A 409 0.31 1.57 17.14
CA TYR A 409 1.70 1.40 17.56
C TYR A 409 1.87 1.80 19.02
N CYS A 410 2.15 0.83 19.88
CA CYS A 410 2.30 1.06 21.31
C CYS A 410 3.78 1.15 21.71
N ARG A 411 4.06 1.92 22.74
CA ARG A 411 5.29 1.87 23.53
C ARG A 411 5.19 0.77 24.58
N ASP A 412 6.30 0.44 25.22
CA ASP A 412 6.43 -0.72 26.12
C ASP A 412 5.41 -0.74 27.28
N ASN A 413 4.97 0.42 27.74
CA ASN A 413 4.04 0.61 28.85
C ASN A 413 2.62 1.05 28.43
N SER A 414 2.35 1.26 27.13
CA SER A 414 1.04 1.73 26.65
C SER A 414 0.22 0.64 25.95
N TRP A 415 0.79 -0.53 25.68
CA TRP A 415 0.10 -1.58 24.92
C TRP A 415 -1.07 -2.21 25.69
N ARG A 416 -0.93 -2.45 27.00
CA ARG A 416 -1.99 -3.00 27.86
C ARG A 416 -3.21 -2.09 27.92
N PRO A 417 -3.09 -0.81 28.29
CA PRO A 417 -4.27 0.07 28.31
C PRO A 417 -4.88 0.25 26.92
N THR A 418 -4.04 0.29 25.87
CA THR A 418 -4.52 0.34 24.50
C THR A 418 -5.37 -0.87 24.17
N VAL A 419 -4.87 -2.11 24.35
CA VAL A 419 -5.62 -3.31 23.96
C VAL A 419 -6.94 -3.44 24.73
N LEU A 420 -6.96 -3.09 26.02
CA LEU A 420 -8.19 -3.10 26.83
C LEU A 420 -9.21 -2.07 26.33
N THR A 421 -8.76 -0.88 25.96
CA THR A 421 -9.60 0.15 25.33
C THR A 421 -10.18 -0.34 24.01
N LEU A 422 -9.35 -0.94 23.15
CA LEU A 422 -9.81 -1.49 21.86
C LEU A 422 -10.84 -2.61 22.06
N MET A 423 -10.65 -3.50 23.04
CA MET A 423 -11.61 -4.57 23.37
C MET A 423 -12.97 -4.01 23.77
N SER A 424 -13.02 -2.91 24.52
CA SER A 424 -14.28 -2.28 24.94
C SER A 424 -15.08 -1.67 23.79
N ARG A 425 -14.41 -1.26 22.71
CA ARG A 425 -15.02 -0.66 21.51
C ARG A 425 -15.35 -1.69 20.43
N ALA A 426 -14.74 -2.88 20.50
CA ALA A 426 -14.87 -3.87 19.46
C ALA A 426 -16.20 -4.64 19.57
N ARG A 427 -16.98 -4.64 18.49
CA ARG A 427 -18.16 -5.53 18.37
C ARG A 427 -17.77 -6.95 18.07
N ARG A 428 -16.72 -7.15 17.26
CA ARG A 428 -16.19 -8.47 16.90
C ARG A 428 -14.70 -8.50 17.12
N VAL A 429 -14.22 -9.59 17.72
CA VAL A 429 -12.80 -9.82 17.94
C VAL A 429 -12.38 -11.08 17.20
N LEU A 430 -11.38 -10.93 16.33
CA LEU A 430 -10.69 -12.03 15.69
C LEU A 430 -9.32 -12.19 16.34
N ILE A 431 -9.00 -13.38 16.80
CA ILE A 431 -7.69 -13.69 17.35
C ILE A 431 -7.00 -14.75 16.49
N ASP A 432 -5.88 -14.38 15.87
CA ASP A 432 -5.05 -15.26 15.06
C ASP A 432 -4.02 -15.98 15.94
N MET A 433 -4.33 -17.23 16.26
CA MET A 433 -3.55 -18.15 17.10
C MET A 433 -2.73 -19.15 16.28
N ARG A 434 -2.65 -18.99 14.95
CA ARG A 434 -1.80 -19.86 14.13
C ARG A 434 -0.35 -19.75 14.56
N GLY A 435 0.37 -20.86 14.58
CA GLY A 435 1.74 -20.90 15.07
C GLY A 435 1.88 -20.58 16.56
N PHE A 436 0.79 -20.66 17.33
CA PHE A 436 0.83 -20.54 18.77
C PHE A 436 1.76 -21.61 19.36
N ASP A 437 2.58 -21.17 20.31
CA ASP A 437 3.53 -21.99 21.03
C ASP A 437 3.23 -21.83 22.53
N PRO A 438 2.80 -22.90 23.23
CA PRO A 438 2.45 -22.84 24.66
C PRO A 438 3.58 -22.34 25.57
N THR A 439 4.83 -22.39 25.11
CA THR A 439 5.98 -21.88 25.88
C THR A 439 6.04 -20.35 25.90
N LYS A 440 5.38 -19.68 24.94
CA LYS A 440 5.37 -18.22 24.79
C LYS A 440 4.15 -17.63 25.48
N LYS A 441 4.34 -17.11 26.69
CA LYS A 441 3.29 -16.47 27.50
C LYS A 441 2.83 -15.09 27.00
N GLY A 442 3.32 -14.63 25.85
CA GLY A 442 3.13 -13.26 25.37
C GLY A 442 1.69 -12.87 25.03
N ILE A 443 0.77 -13.83 24.89
CA ILE A 443 -0.66 -13.58 24.59
C ILE A 443 -1.61 -13.90 25.75
N GLN A 444 -1.06 -14.34 26.89
CA GLN A 444 -1.88 -14.78 28.03
C GLN A 444 -2.75 -13.63 28.55
N PHE A 445 -2.17 -12.44 28.67
CA PHE A 445 -2.86 -11.25 29.17
C PHE A 445 -4.08 -10.91 28.30
N GLU A 446 -3.92 -10.94 26.97
CA GLU A 446 -4.99 -10.65 26.03
C GLU A 446 -6.12 -11.66 26.14
N ILE A 447 -5.82 -12.94 26.31
CA ILE A 447 -6.85 -13.98 26.44
C ILE A 447 -7.58 -13.87 27.78
N ASP A 448 -6.87 -13.62 28.88
CA ASP A 448 -7.46 -13.36 30.19
C ASP A 448 -8.38 -12.12 30.13
N ALA A 449 -7.95 -11.07 29.43
CA ALA A 449 -8.74 -9.87 29.23
C ALA A 449 -9.98 -10.11 28.36
N LEU A 450 -9.89 -10.92 27.30
CA LEU A 450 -11.04 -11.32 26.48
C LEU A 450 -12.09 -12.05 27.31
N ALA A 451 -11.65 -13.02 28.13
CA ALA A 451 -12.52 -13.79 29.02
C ALA A 451 -13.30 -12.88 29.99
N ALA A 452 -12.68 -11.79 30.46
CA ALA A 452 -13.29 -10.87 31.41
C ALA A 452 -14.19 -9.77 30.79
N ARG A 453 -14.05 -9.48 29.49
CA ARG A 453 -14.58 -8.23 28.90
C ARG A 453 -15.44 -8.40 27.66
N VAL A 454 -15.12 -9.38 26.81
CA VAL A 454 -15.74 -9.50 25.48
C VAL A 454 -16.72 -10.67 25.50
N PRO A 455 -17.99 -10.47 25.11
CA PRO A 455 -18.95 -11.57 25.00
C PRO A 455 -18.44 -12.67 24.08
N ALA A 456 -18.52 -13.93 24.50
CA ALA A 456 -17.94 -15.06 23.79
C ALA A 456 -18.45 -15.21 22.35
N GLU A 457 -19.72 -14.87 22.09
CA GLU A 457 -20.34 -14.89 20.77
C GLU A 457 -19.69 -13.91 19.77
N ASN A 458 -18.98 -12.90 20.28
CA ASN A 458 -18.27 -11.90 19.47
C ASN A 458 -16.81 -12.30 19.19
N ILE A 459 -16.33 -13.42 19.76
CA ILE A 459 -14.96 -13.89 19.63
C ILE A 459 -14.88 -14.97 18.55
N THR A 460 -13.96 -14.78 17.61
CA THR A 460 -13.57 -15.79 16.63
C THR A 460 -12.08 -16.08 16.73
N VAL A 461 -11.72 -17.35 16.87
CA VAL A 461 -10.33 -17.82 16.96
C VAL A 461 -9.92 -18.46 15.64
N VAL A 462 -8.75 -18.13 15.11
CA VAL A 462 -8.16 -18.83 13.95
C VAL A 462 -6.96 -19.63 14.42
N VAL A 463 -6.89 -20.90 14.04
CA VAL A 463 -5.86 -21.83 14.50
C VAL A 463 -5.37 -22.74 13.38
N ASP A 464 -4.13 -23.21 13.50
CA ASP A 464 -3.61 -24.27 12.63
C ASP A 464 -4.19 -25.62 13.07
N PRO A 465 -4.32 -26.61 12.18
CA PRO A 465 -4.85 -27.93 12.52
C PRO A 465 -4.18 -28.56 13.76
N ASP A 466 -2.86 -28.42 13.88
CA ASP A 466 -2.07 -29.00 14.98
C ASP A 466 -2.15 -28.18 16.29
N GLY A 467 -2.73 -26.98 16.24
CA GLY A 467 -2.79 -26.04 17.36
C GLY A 467 -4.12 -26.02 18.12
N ILE A 468 -5.08 -26.88 17.76
CA ILE A 468 -6.44 -26.85 18.33
C ILE A 468 -6.41 -27.10 19.84
N GLU A 469 -5.89 -28.24 20.29
CA GLU A 469 -5.93 -28.63 21.71
C GLU A 469 -5.20 -27.64 22.63
N PRO A 470 -3.97 -27.18 22.31
CA PRO A 470 -3.28 -26.22 23.16
C PRO A 470 -4.01 -24.87 23.27
N VAL A 471 -4.65 -24.41 22.20
CA VAL A 471 -5.43 -23.17 22.21
C VAL A 471 -6.71 -23.33 23.02
N GLN A 472 -7.41 -24.47 22.89
CA GLN A 472 -8.59 -24.76 23.70
C GLN A 472 -8.27 -24.78 25.20
N ALA A 473 -7.16 -25.43 25.59
CA ALA A 473 -6.72 -25.49 26.97
C ALA A 473 -6.41 -24.10 27.55
N LEU A 474 -5.79 -23.23 26.74
CA LEU A 474 -5.47 -21.86 27.12
C LEU A 474 -6.72 -21.02 27.40
N PHE A 475 -7.70 -21.08 26.51
CA PHE A 475 -8.98 -20.38 26.68
C PHE A 475 -9.80 -20.96 27.83
N ALA A 476 -9.86 -22.28 27.98
CA ALA A 476 -10.55 -22.92 29.09
C ALA A 476 -10.00 -22.46 30.45
N LYS A 477 -8.67 -22.33 30.55
CA LYS A 477 -8.02 -21.80 31.75
C LYS A 477 -8.41 -20.34 32.02
N ALA A 478 -8.43 -19.50 30.99
CA ALA A 478 -8.81 -18.09 31.12
C ALA A 478 -10.28 -17.92 31.52
N TRP A 479 -11.20 -18.69 30.93
CA TRP A 479 -12.62 -18.69 31.27
C TRP A 479 -12.86 -19.19 32.69
N ALA A 480 -12.16 -20.24 33.13
CA ALA A 480 -12.25 -20.72 34.51
C ALA A 480 -11.77 -19.70 35.54
N ALA A 481 -10.81 -18.83 35.17
CA ALA A 481 -10.28 -17.80 36.06
C ALA A 481 -11.13 -16.52 36.11
N ALA A 482 -11.71 -16.12 34.98
CA ALA A 482 -12.42 -14.84 34.85
C ALA A 482 -13.96 -14.97 34.89
N GLY A 483 -14.48 -16.15 34.61
CA GLY A 483 -15.91 -16.37 34.39
C GLY A 483 -16.71 -16.54 35.67
N ARG A 484 -18.03 -16.34 35.56
CA ARG A 484 -19.00 -16.71 36.60
C ARG A 484 -19.07 -18.24 36.69
N SER A 485 -19.10 -18.79 37.91
CA SER A 485 -19.13 -20.25 38.13
C SER A 485 -20.25 -20.98 37.36
N ASP A 486 -21.34 -20.28 37.07
CA ASP A 486 -22.50 -20.82 36.38
C ASP A 486 -22.56 -20.26 34.95
N GLY A 487 -22.26 -21.09 33.96
CA GLY A 487 -22.37 -20.76 32.54
C GLY A 487 -21.38 -21.48 31.64
N THR A 488 -21.86 -21.87 30.46
CA THR A 488 -21.02 -22.37 29.37
C THR A 488 -21.19 -21.50 28.15
N ASP A 489 -20.10 -20.88 27.72
CA ASP A 489 -20.07 -20.02 26.56
C ASP A 489 -19.69 -20.78 25.30
N ARG A 490 -20.02 -20.21 24.15
CA ARG A 490 -19.64 -20.76 22.85
C ARG A 490 -18.78 -19.76 22.08
N ILE A 491 -17.59 -20.20 21.68
CA ILE A 491 -16.67 -19.44 20.83
C ILE A 491 -16.57 -20.11 19.46
N THR A 492 -16.52 -19.32 18.40
CA THR A 492 -16.26 -19.85 17.05
C THR A 492 -14.76 -20.07 16.85
N MET A 493 -14.35 -21.29 16.48
CA MET A 493 -12.97 -21.62 16.12
C MET A 493 -12.87 -22.01 14.64
N ARG A 494 -11.97 -21.35 13.91
CA ARG A 494 -11.75 -21.55 12.48
C ARG A 494 -10.40 -22.21 12.21
N VAL A 495 -10.43 -23.36 11.56
CA VAL A 495 -9.22 -24.10 11.16
C VAL A 495 -8.77 -23.66 9.77
N ALA A 496 -7.50 -23.30 9.63
CA ALA A 496 -6.90 -22.70 8.43
C ALA A 496 -6.59 -23.67 7.28
#